data_AF-A0A168H0J2-F1
#
_entry.id   AF-A0A168H0J2-F1
#
_cell.length_a   1.000
_cell.length_b   1.000
_cell.length_c   1.000
_cell.angle_alpha   90.00
_cell.angle_beta   90.00
_cell.angle_gamma   90.00
#
_symmetry.space_group_name_H-M   'P 1'
#
loop_
_entity.id
_entity.type
_entity.pdbx_description
1 polymer ?
#
loop_
_entity_poly.entity_id
_entity_poly.type
_entity_poly.pdbx_seq_one_letter_code
_entity_poly.pdbx_strand_id
1 'polypeptide(L)'
;MAKGRNRIYFAIASIISSIPAIVAIYALKENLVFVSSLLFALSIISMSLSTFLFLGYKTVKHGTPMLFNILASLSKSLAPLTRYLAKTTIIGPLFALVIRCLFFLGFIVLLMSDQLIRAVFRLFIGRHPSKRNYSITSAMDPRIELFDDTIPRSKHLEDSELFKQRKQLRMTDSTGPESRALTSLLKRPKYSLPLAYTLSVASKLVYEEVEIIKYELKRAGFDVDRTFKPIAYKNICAFITEKDDDILLVFRGTNPLNIQNYLTNVSLTMTEIKSPWGPMGKVHKGYWKAMGEPMKRKDDHETVKTTMTPDGPVLRIELTNTSVYRTIVSAVQGTAKIIKFLTTNLFHHVKEPIDSSWVGPDIDIRTNSMYALAEEHILDLIHHHHSLDDDDQKQSRRRSGLSHGGTAPNTTASKKRKRLFITGHSLGGSMGLIFLAKMLQSKSPLLDHFAGLYTYGQPKIGDAEFSKVFSPRMTSKIFHHVYNNDIVPRTPSFWHYDTPPGSLVYIDSAFNITIYPPNPYTNEPVPVRPISFLHLSGLLNRYVIRRLPRENQIRILFRILFPFFMNDHFINDYCQSLRQGKVQWVIMGAGGLEGGDEEQQKAVHKRGSLQRRLSIVDVHD
;
A
#
# COMPACT_ATOMS: atom_id res chain seq x y z
N MET A 1 -19.54 -45.34 0.13
CA MET A 1 -19.81 -45.33 -1.33
C MET A 1 -19.54 -43.94 -1.90
N ALA A 2 -18.51 -43.78 -2.72
CA ALA A 2 -18.03 -42.46 -3.17
C ALA A 2 -18.91 -41.87 -4.29
N LYS A 3 -19.29 -40.59 -4.14
CA LYS A 3 -20.00 -39.75 -5.13
C LYS A 3 -19.35 -39.86 -6.53
N GLY A 4 -20.17 -39.87 -7.59
CA GLY A 4 -19.76 -40.15 -8.98
C GLY A 4 -18.54 -39.38 -9.51
N ARG A 5 -18.28 -38.15 -9.04
CA ARG A 5 -17.08 -37.37 -9.42
C ARG A 5 -15.74 -38.03 -9.01
N ASN A 6 -15.70 -38.75 -7.89
CA ASN A 6 -14.47 -39.43 -7.46
C ASN A 6 -14.17 -40.65 -8.33
N ARG A 7 -15.21 -41.37 -8.78
CA ARG A 7 -15.05 -42.49 -9.72
C ARG A 7 -14.50 -42.03 -11.06
N ILE A 8 -14.99 -40.90 -11.57
CA ILE A 8 -14.52 -40.30 -12.82
C ILE A 8 -13.03 -39.94 -12.73
N TYR A 9 -12.57 -39.35 -11.61
CA TYR A 9 -11.16 -39.03 -11.41
C TYR A 9 -10.26 -40.27 -11.48
N PHE A 10 -10.57 -41.31 -10.71
CA PHE A 10 -9.75 -42.54 -10.71
C PHE A 10 -9.83 -43.31 -12.03
N ALA A 11 -10.96 -43.25 -12.75
CA ALA A 11 -11.07 -43.83 -14.08
C ALA A 11 -10.12 -43.12 -15.08
N ILE A 12 -10.13 -41.78 -15.10
CA ILE A 12 -9.23 -40.99 -15.96
C ILE A 12 -7.76 -41.23 -15.58
N ALA A 13 -7.44 -41.20 -14.28
CA ALA A 13 -6.09 -41.48 -13.80
C ALA A 13 -5.61 -42.87 -14.22
N SER A 14 -6.47 -43.90 -14.11
CA SER A 14 -6.14 -45.26 -14.52
C SER A 14 -5.90 -45.37 -16.03
N ILE A 15 -6.72 -44.69 -16.84
CA ILE A 15 -6.53 -44.65 -18.30
C ILE A 15 -5.17 -44.02 -18.62
N ILE A 16 -4.86 -42.85 -18.06
CA ILE A 16 -3.60 -42.14 -18.33
C ILE A 16 -2.39 -42.96 -17.87
N SER A 17 -2.43 -43.55 -16.67
CA SER A 17 -1.33 -44.37 -16.15
C SER A 17 -1.18 -45.69 -16.92
N SER A 18 -2.22 -46.20 -17.58
CA SER A 18 -2.13 -47.42 -18.40
C SER A 18 -1.42 -47.24 -19.74
N ILE A 19 -1.37 -46.02 -20.29
CA ILE A 19 -0.76 -45.75 -21.61
C ILE A 19 0.73 -46.14 -21.65
N PRO A 20 1.60 -45.70 -20.71
CA PRO A 20 2.99 -46.13 -20.68
C PRO A 20 3.14 -47.65 -20.52
N ALA A 21 2.26 -48.31 -19.77
CA ALA A 21 2.30 -49.77 -19.59
C ALA A 21 1.97 -50.52 -20.89
N ILE A 22 1.00 -50.03 -21.68
CA ILE A 22 0.66 -50.62 -22.98
C ILE A 22 1.83 -50.47 -23.97
N VAL A 23 2.47 -49.29 -23.99
CA VAL A 23 3.65 -49.05 -24.83
C VAL A 23 4.85 -49.88 -24.35
N ALA A 24 4.98 -50.11 -23.03
CA ALA A 24 6.01 -50.97 -22.46
C ALA A 24 5.88 -52.42 -22.93
N ILE A 25 4.65 -52.93 -23.05
CA ILE A 25 4.38 -54.28 -23.59
C ILE A 25 4.82 -54.37 -25.06
N TYR A 26 4.58 -53.32 -25.84
CA TYR A 26 5.01 -53.28 -27.25
C TYR A 26 6.54 -53.20 -27.37
N ALA A 27 7.20 -52.37 -26.55
CA ALA A 27 8.66 -52.28 -26.49
C ALA A 27 9.30 -53.60 -26.04
N LEU A 28 8.63 -54.36 -25.17
CA LEU A 28 9.09 -55.69 -24.75
C LEU A 28 9.06 -56.70 -25.91
N LYS A 29 8.05 -56.62 -26.79
CA LYS A 29 7.96 -57.45 -28.00
C LYS A 29 9.08 -57.16 -29.01
N GLU A 30 9.57 -55.93 -29.05
CA GLU A 30 10.69 -55.49 -29.91
C GLU A 30 12.07 -55.66 -29.23
N ASN A 31 12.18 -56.44 -28.14
CA ASN A 31 13.42 -56.67 -27.38
C ASN A 31 14.06 -55.41 -26.74
N LEU A 32 13.32 -54.31 -26.59
CA LEU A 32 13.80 -53.07 -25.95
C LEU A 32 13.56 -53.11 -24.42
N VAL A 33 14.24 -54.02 -23.73
CA VAL A 33 14.04 -54.31 -22.29
C VAL A 33 14.23 -53.09 -21.38
N PHE A 34 15.25 -52.27 -21.66
CA PHE A 34 15.52 -51.05 -20.89
C PHE A 34 14.37 -50.02 -21.01
N VAL A 35 13.89 -49.80 -22.24
CA VAL A 35 12.80 -48.85 -22.52
C VAL A 35 11.49 -49.32 -21.89
N SER A 36 11.20 -50.62 -21.99
CA SER A 36 10.02 -51.22 -21.36
C SER A 36 10.03 -51.06 -19.83
N SER A 37 11.17 -51.31 -19.18
CA SER A 37 11.33 -51.14 -17.73
C SER A 37 11.09 -49.69 -17.28
N LEU A 38 11.61 -48.71 -18.02
CA LEU A 38 11.42 -47.29 -17.74
C LEU A 38 9.94 -46.89 -17.87
N LEU A 39 9.23 -47.40 -18.88
CA LEU A 39 7.82 -47.12 -19.13
C LEU A 39 6.89 -47.74 -18.08
N PHE A 40 7.21 -48.95 -17.57
CA PHE A 40 6.50 -49.52 -16.43
C PHE A 40 6.70 -48.71 -15.16
N ALA A 41 7.94 -48.26 -14.88
CA ALA A 41 8.21 -47.37 -13.75
C ALA A 41 7.43 -46.06 -13.85
N LEU A 42 7.35 -45.47 -15.05
CA LEU A 42 6.59 -44.24 -15.32
C LEU A 42 5.08 -44.42 -15.07
N SER A 43 4.51 -45.57 -15.45
CA SER A 43 3.11 -45.93 -15.15
C SER A 43 2.83 -45.97 -13.64
N ILE A 44 3.70 -46.63 -12.88
CA ILE A 44 3.58 -46.76 -11.42
C ILE A 44 3.70 -45.39 -10.74
N ILE A 45 4.68 -44.57 -11.15
CA ILE A 45 4.88 -43.22 -10.62
C ILE A 45 3.66 -42.34 -10.92
N SER A 46 3.12 -42.42 -12.14
CA SER A 46 1.93 -41.67 -12.56
C SER A 46 0.70 -42.00 -11.69
N MET A 47 0.42 -43.28 -11.48
CA MET A 47 -0.70 -43.72 -10.64
C MET A 47 -0.51 -43.33 -9.17
N SER A 48 0.71 -43.49 -8.65
CA SER A 48 1.06 -43.13 -7.28
C SER A 48 0.91 -41.63 -7.03
N LEU A 49 1.37 -40.80 -7.97
CA LEU A 49 1.24 -39.35 -7.91
C LEU A 49 -0.22 -38.91 -7.93
N SER A 50 -1.05 -39.50 -8.80
CA SER A 50 -2.50 -39.19 -8.85
C SER A 50 -3.20 -39.55 -7.54
N THR A 51 -2.88 -40.71 -6.97
CA THR A 51 -3.44 -41.14 -5.68
C THR A 51 -3.00 -40.23 -4.54
N PHE A 52 -1.72 -39.84 -4.52
CA PHE A 52 -1.17 -38.89 -3.56
C PHE A 52 -1.84 -37.51 -3.65
N LEU A 53 -2.02 -36.98 -4.86
CA LEU A 53 -2.71 -35.70 -5.10
C LEU A 53 -4.18 -35.76 -4.67
N PHE A 54 -4.87 -36.86 -4.97
CA PHE A 54 -6.27 -37.06 -4.54
C PHE A 54 -6.40 -37.10 -3.02
N LEU A 55 -5.53 -37.88 -2.37
CA LEU A 55 -5.51 -37.99 -0.91
C LEU A 55 -5.16 -36.64 -0.27
N GLY A 56 -4.14 -35.95 -0.79
CA GLY A 56 -3.79 -34.59 -0.37
C GLY A 56 -4.96 -33.61 -0.49
N TYR A 57 -5.64 -33.58 -1.64
CA TYR A 57 -6.82 -32.73 -1.84
C TYR A 57 -7.95 -33.05 -0.84
N LYS A 58 -8.26 -34.33 -0.64
CA LYS A 58 -9.29 -34.80 0.29
C LYS A 58 -8.95 -34.44 1.74
N THR A 59 -7.70 -34.66 2.14
CA THR A 59 -7.18 -34.34 3.47
C THR A 59 -7.22 -32.84 3.73
N VAL A 60 -6.82 -32.00 2.76
CA VAL A 60 -6.94 -30.54 2.90
C VAL A 60 -8.40 -30.11 2.95
N LYS A 61 -9.26 -30.63 2.06
CA LYS A 61 -10.68 -30.24 1.99
C LYS A 61 -11.49 -30.62 3.23
N HIS A 62 -11.25 -31.80 3.81
CA HIS A 62 -11.99 -32.26 4.98
C HIS A 62 -11.27 -31.98 6.30
N GLY A 63 -9.95 -31.81 6.28
CA GLY A 63 -9.15 -31.43 7.44
C GLY A 63 -9.18 -29.94 7.76
N THR A 64 -9.51 -29.07 6.79
CA THR A 64 -9.55 -27.61 7.01
C THR A 64 -10.51 -27.18 8.13
N PRO A 65 -11.77 -27.65 8.23
CA PRO A 65 -12.65 -27.29 9.35
C PRO A 65 -12.11 -27.78 10.71
N MET A 66 -11.55 -29.00 10.74
CA MET A 66 -10.94 -29.56 11.95
C MET A 66 -9.70 -28.75 12.38
N LEU A 67 -8.85 -28.37 11.43
CA LEU A 67 -7.68 -27.53 11.65
C LEU A 67 -8.08 -26.16 12.22
N PHE A 68 -9.13 -25.52 11.67
CA PHE A 68 -9.60 -24.23 12.18
C PHE A 68 -10.16 -24.34 13.60
N ASN A 69 -10.87 -25.40 13.93
CA ASN A 69 -11.35 -25.66 15.28
C ASN A 69 -10.18 -25.89 16.26
N ILE A 70 -9.15 -26.64 15.84
CA ILE A 70 -7.93 -26.84 16.62
C ILE A 70 -7.22 -25.51 16.85
N LEU A 71 -7.00 -24.71 15.80
CA LEU A 71 -6.33 -23.40 15.92
C LEU A 71 -7.11 -22.43 16.81
N ALA A 72 -8.44 -22.41 16.72
CA ALA A 72 -9.28 -21.59 17.59
C ALA A 72 -9.21 -22.04 19.06
N SER A 73 -9.20 -23.35 19.30
CA SER A 73 -9.03 -23.92 20.64
C SER A 73 -7.65 -23.62 21.20
N LEU A 74 -6.59 -23.81 20.41
CA LEU A 74 -5.21 -23.51 20.77
C LEU A 74 -5.04 -22.03 21.13
N SER A 75 -5.63 -21.14 20.32
CA SER A 75 -5.62 -19.70 20.57
C SER A 75 -6.25 -19.35 21.91
N LYS A 76 -7.41 -19.94 22.23
CA LYS A 76 -8.10 -19.74 23.51
C LYS A 76 -7.25 -20.25 24.69
N SER A 77 -6.60 -21.41 24.54
CA SER A 77 -5.76 -22.03 25.57
C SER A 77 -4.43 -21.30 25.79
N LEU A 78 -3.84 -20.69 24.76
CA LEU A 78 -2.56 -19.98 24.83
C LEU A 78 -2.69 -18.50 25.22
N ALA A 79 -3.89 -17.92 25.14
CA ALA A 79 -4.15 -16.51 25.49
C ALA A 79 -3.80 -16.11 26.95
N PRO A 80 -3.95 -16.97 27.98
CA PRO A 80 -3.51 -16.67 29.34
C PRO A 80 -1.98 -16.69 29.47
N LEU A 81 -1.33 -17.69 28.86
CA LEU A 81 0.12 -17.86 28.90
C LEU A 81 0.84 -16.69 28.22
N THR A 82 0.36 -16.25 27.06
CA THR A 82 0.92 -15.08 26.37
C THR A 82 0.73 -13.79 27.13
N ARG A 83 -0.41 -13.60 27.82
CA ARG A 83 -0.61 -12.46 28.72
C ARG A 83 0.35 -12.49 29.91
N TYR A 84 0.65 -13.67 30.45
CA TYR A 84 1.65 -13.82 31.51
C TYR A 84 3.06 -13.49 31.01
N LEU A 85 3.47 -14.10 29.89
CA LEU A 85 4.79 -13.87 29.27
C LEU A 85 4.99 -12.40 28.89
N ALA A 86 3.95 -11.72 28.40
CA ALA A 86 4.00 -10.30 28.04
C ALA A 86 4.22 -9.37 29.24
N LYS A 87 3.87 -9.79 30.46
CA LYS A 87 4.13 -9.02 31.69
C LYS A 87 5.54 -9.22 32.25
N THR A 88 6.27 -10.24 31.79
CA THR A 88 7.63 -10.50 32.26
C THR A 88 8.64 -9.58 31.57
N THR A 89 9.54 -9.00 32.37
CA THR A 89 10.53 -8.02 31.89
C THR A 89 11.68 -8.64 31.10
N ILE A 90 11.98 -9.93 31.31
CA ILE A 90 13.15 -10.61 30.71
C ILE A 90 12.73 -11.75 29.77
N ILE A 91 11.86 -12.65 30.24
CA ILE A 91 11.48 -13.87 29.49
C ILE A 91 10.67 -13.53 28.24
N GLY A 92 9.71 -12.60 28.34
CA GLY A 92 8.91 -12.14 27.22
C GLY A 92 9.76 -11.61 26.06
N PRO A 93 10.67 -10.66 26.30
CA PRO A 93 11.59 -10.16 25.26
C PRO A 93 12.50 -11.24 24.67
N LEU A 94 13.06 -12.14 25.49
CA LEU A 94 13.93 -13.21 25.01
C LEU A 94 13.18 -14.22 24.13
N PHE A 95 11.98 -14.63 24.55
CA PHE A 95 11.13 -15.51 23.78
C PHE A 95 10.70 -14.86 22.45
N ALA A 96 10.34 -13.58 22.48
CA ALA A 96 10.04 -12.82 21.28
C ALA A 96 11.25 -12.74 20.33
N LEU A 97 12.47 -12.58 20.85
CA LEU A 97 13.70 -12.58 20.06
C LEU A 97 13.93 -13.93 19.37
N VAL A 98 13.79 -15.04 20.09
CA VAL A 98 13.97 -16.39 19.53
C VAL A 98 12.96 -16.67 18.41
N ILE A 99 11.68 -16.37 18.65
CA ILE A 99 10.63 -16.51 17.63
C ILE A 99 10.93 -15.63 16.42
N ARG A 100 11.40 -14.40 16.61
CA ARG A 100 11.82 -13.50 15.52
C ARG A 100 12.99 -14.09 14.73
N CYS A 101 14.01 -14.65 15.38
CA CYS A 101 15.18 -15.22 14.70
C CYS A 101 14.81 -16.45 13.89
N LEU A 102 14.06 -17.40 14.46
CA LEU A 102 13.60 -18.59 13.75
C LEU A 102 12.69 -18.23 12.58
N PHE A 103 11.78 -17.27 12.80
CA PHE A 103 10.91 -16.76 11.75
C PHE A 103 11.71 -16.09 10.63
N PHE A 104 12.65 -15.20 10.98
CA PHE A 104 13.49 -14.50 10.01
C PHE A 104 14.33 -15.47 9.19
N LEU A 105 14.87 -16.52 9.81
CA LEU A 105 15.61 -17.56 9.10
C LEU A 105 14.72 -18.31 8.09
N GLY A 106 13.53 -18.77 8.51
CA GLY A 106 12.58 -19.43 7.60
C GLY A 106 12.10 -18.50 6.48
N PHE A 107 11.92 -17.22 6.79
CA PHE A 107 11.56 -16.19 5.83
C PHE A 107 12.66 -15.92 4.80
N ILE A 108 13.94 -15.87 5.20
CA ILE A 108 15.07 -15.73 4.28
C ILE A 108 15.14 -16.93 3.33
N VAL A 109 14.94 -18.15 3.82
CA VAL A 109 14.88 -19.36 2.98
C VAL A 109 13.72 -19.28 1.97
N LEU A 110 12.56 -18.78 2.40
CA LEU A 110 11.41 -18.57 1.53
C LEU A 110 11.73 -17.55 0.41
N LEU A 111 12.38 -16.43 0.75
CA LEU A 111 12.79 -15.43 -0.24
C LEU A 111 13.85 -15.94 -1.22
N MET A 112 14.81 -16.73 -0.73
CA MET A 112 15.80 -17.39 -1.58
C MET A 112 15.14 -18.36 -2.58
N SER A 113 13.90 -18.76 -2.30
CA SER A 113 13.08 -19.63 -3.15
C SER A 113 12.10 -18.85 -4.05
N ASP A 114 12.25 -17.53 -4.25
CA ASP A 114 11.31 -16.71 -5.04
C ASP A 114 10.99 -17.29 -6.43
N GLN A 115 11.99 -17.80 -7.15
CA GLN A 115 11.76 -18.44 -8.46
C GLN A 115 10.90 -19.70 -8.35
N LEU A 116 11.15 -20.54 -7.34
CA LEU A 116 10.36 -21.73 -7.05
C LEU A 116 8.94 -21.34 -6.65
N ILE A 117 8.80 -20.33 -5.80
CA ILE A 117 7.52 -19.80 -5.34
C ILE A 117 6.71 -19.26 -6.53
N ARG A 118 7.32 -18.49 -7.44
CA ARG A 118 6.68 -18.03 -8.67
C ARG A 118 6.30 -19.18 -9.59
N ALA A 119 7.17 -20.19 -9.74
CA ALA A 119 6.89 -21.36 -10.55
C ALA A 119 5.68 -22.16 -10.02
N VAL A 120 5.62 -22.38 -8.70
CA VAL A 120 4.48 -23.03 -8.05
C VAL A 120 3.22 -22.17 -8.18
N PHE A 121 3.31 -20.85 -7.98
CA PHE A 121 2.15 -19.97 -8.07
C PHE A 121 1.56 -19.86 -9.46
N ARG A 122 2.36 -20.00 -10.54
CA ARG A 122 1.83 -20.03 -11.91
C ARG A 122 0.75 -21.10 -12.12
N LEU A 123 0.75 -22.16 -11.32
CA LEU A 123 -0.27 -23.22 -11.38
C LEU A 123 -1.62 -22.78 -10.79
N PHE A 124 -1.63 -21.78 -9.92
CA PHE A 124 -2.82 -21.31 -9.19
C PHE A 124 -3.31 -19.93 -9.63
N ILE A 125 -2.47 -19.17 -10.36
CA ILE A 125 -2.83 -17.84 -10.87
C ILE A 125 -3.91 -17.99 -11.94
N GLY A 126 -5.06 -17.36 -11.71
CA GLY A 126 -6.14 -17.30 -12.69
C GLY A 126 -5.81 -16.42 -13.89
N ARG A 127 -6.52 -16.66 -15.00
CA ARG A 127 -6.50 -15.78 -16.17
C ARG A 127 -7.53 -14.67 -16.03
N HIS A 128 -7.12 -13.45 -16.31
CA HIS A 128 -7.99 -12.28 -16.40
C HIS A 128 -8.71 -12.26 -17.77
N PRO A 129 -9.90 -11.64 -17.91
CA PRO A 129 -10.61 -11.52 -19.20
C PRO A 129 -9.80 -10.90 -20.35
N SER A 130 -8.77 -10.11 -20.06
CA SER A 130 -7.80 -9.59 -21.05
C SER A 130 -6.84 -10.66 -21.60
N LYS A 131 -7.02 -11.94 -21.26
CA LYS A 131 -6.15 -13.08 -21.62
C LYS A 131 -4.75 -13.07 -20.98
N ARG A 132 -4.46 -12.09 -20.12
CA ARG A 132 -3.25 -12.04 -19.29
C ARG A 132 -3.47 -12.74 -17.95
N ASN A 133 -2.38 -13.15 -17.30
CA ASN A 133 -2.44 -13.72 -15.96
C ASN A 133 -2.46 -12.61 -14.92
N TYR A 134 -3.23 -12.77 -13.83
CA TYR A 134 -3.16 -11.82 -12.72
C TYR A 134 -1.77 -11.77 -12.10
N SER A 135 -1.38 -10.62 -11.58
CA SER A 135 -0.23 -10.51 -10.69
C SER A 135 -0.44 -11.39 -9.44
N ILE A 136 0.64 -11.82 -8.80
CA ILE A 136 0.57 -12.60 -7.54
C ILE A 136 -0.17 -11.80 -6.45
N THR A 137 -0.04 -10.48 -6.46
CA THR A 137 -0.76 -9.57 -5.56
C THR A 137 -2.28 -9.67 -5.73
N SER A 138 -2.80 -9.65 -6.95
CA SER A 138 -4.24 -9.81 -7.18
C SER A 138 -4.69 -11.26 -7.24
N ALA A 139 -3.82 -12.24 -7.44
CA ALA A 139 -4.20 -13.66 -7.41
C ALA A 139 -4.75 -14.09 -6.02
N MET A 140 -4.30 -13.43 -4.94
CA MET A 140 -4.83 -13.63 -3.58
C MET A 140 -6.30 -13.21 -3.44
N ASP A 141 -6.74 -12.20 -4.18
CA ASP A 141 -8.15 -11.78 -4.30
C ASP A 141 -8.36 -11.21 -5.71
N PRO A 142 -8.88 -11.96 -6.68
CA PRO A 142 -8.96 -11.50 -8.07
C PRO A 142 -10.01 -10.40 -8.31
N ARG A 143 -10.76 -9.99 -7.27
CA ARG A 143 -11.77 -8.93 -7.38
C ARG A 143 -11.11 -7.57 -7.57
N ILE A 144 -11.44 -6.92 -8.68
CA ILE A 144 -11.03 -5.56 -9.03
C ILE A 144 -12.31 -4.78 -9.35
N GLU A 145 -12.98 -4.31 -8.30
CA GLU A 145 -14.20 -3.49 -8.40
C GLU A 145 -13.84 -2.11 -7.87
N LEU A 146 -13.58 -1.13 -8.76
CA LEU A 146 -13.19 0.22 -8.33
C LEU A 146 -14.34 0.97 -7.63
N PHE A 147 -15.57 0.71 -8.04
CA PHE A 147 -16.78 1.31 -7.48
C PHE A 147 -17.68 0.20 -6.99
N ASP A 148 -17.97 0.22 -5.69
CA ASP A 148 -18.85 -0.74 -5.04
C ASP A 148 -19.99 0.02 -4.37
N ASP A 149 -21.21 -0.13 -4.90
CA ASP A 149 -22.41 0.52 -4.39
C ASP A 149 -22.89 -0.05 -3.05
N THR A 150 -22.36 -1.20 -2.62
CA THR A 150 -22.64 -1.76 -1.29
C THR A 150 -21.95 -0.99 -0.16
N ILE A 151 -20.94 -0.18 -0.49
CA ILE A 151 -20.26 0.66 0.50
C ILE A 151 -21.17 1.85 0.82
N PRO A 152 -21.55 2.05 2.09
CA PRO A 152 -22.39 3.18 2.47
C PRO A 152 -21.77 4.49 2.01
N ARG A 153 -22.47 5.21 1.13
CA ARG A 153 -22.09 6.58 0.77
C ARG A 153 -22.35 7.44 1.98
N SER A 154 -21.29 7.83 2.69
CA SER A 154 -21.42 8.80 3.78
C SER A 154 -21.83 10.15 3.19
N LYS A 155 -23.14 10.42 3.12
CA LYS A 155 -23.64 11.80 3.14
C LYS A 155 -23.12 12.36 4.46
N HIS A 156 -22.24 13.35 4.38
CA HIS A 156 -21.68 14.13 5.49
C HIS A 156 -22.07 13.62 6.89
N LEU A 157 -21.18 12.86 7.53
CA LEU A 157 -21.27 12.57 8.96
C LEU A 157 -20.91 13.84 9.76
N GLU A 158 -21.71 14.88 9.55
CA GLU A 158 -21.91 15.98 10.47
C GLU A 158 -23.02 15.53 11.41
N ASP A 159 -22.64 15.13 12.62
CA ASP A 159 -23.60 15.09 13.71
C ASP A 159 -24.07 16.53 13.97
N SER A 160 -25.24 16.85 13.42
CA SER A 160 -25.77 18.22 13.35
C SER A 160 -25.95 18.83 14.73
N GLU A 161 -26.15 17.99 15.75
CA GLU A 161 -26.35 18.41 17.14
C GLU A 161 -25.04 18.80 17.83
N LEU A 162 -23.94 18.07 17.58
CA LEU A 162 -22.61 18.43 18.08
C LEU A 162 -22.06 19.69 17.38
N PHE A 163 -22.40 19.89 16.10
CA PHE A 163 -22.11 21.13 15.39
C PHE A 163 -22.94 22.31 15.94
N LYS A 164 -24.23 22.10 16.25
CA LYS A 164 -25.09 23.10 16.91
C LYS A 164 -24.59 23.44 18.32
N GLN A 165 -24.21 22.46 19.14
CA GLN A 165 -23.62 22.69 20.47
C GLN A 165 -22.28 23.43 20.40
N ARG A 166 -21.38 23.08 19.47
CA ARG A 166 -20.13 23.82 19.26
C ARG A 166 -20.40 25.21 18.71
N LYS A 167 -21.42 25.38 17.87
CA LYS A 167 -21.88 26.70 17.40
C LYS A 167 -22.53 27.53 18.50
N GLN A 168 -23.15 26.91 19.51
CA GLN A 168 -23.64 27.59 20.70
C GLN A 168 -22.50 27.97 21.65
N LEU A 169 -21.52 27.09 21.89
CA LEU A 169 -20.29 27.41 22.61
C LEU A 169 -19.44 28.50 21.90
N ARG A 170 -19.56 28.64 20.57
CA ARG A 170 -18.98 29.74 19.77
C ARG A 170 -19.60 31.11 20.04
N MET A 171 -20.84 31.18 20.54
CA MET A 171 -21.51 32.47 20.80
C MET A 171 -21.12 33.07 22.16
N THR A 172 -20.45 32.32 23.02
CA THR A 172 -20.00 32.78 24.34
C THR A 172 -18.55 33.25 24.38
N ASP A 173 -17.68 32.82 23.46
CA ASP A 173 -16.23 33.16 23.44
C ASP A 173 -15.82 34.00 22.20
N SER A 174 -16.50 35.12 21.99
CA SER A 174 -16.36 35.92 20.77
C SER A 174 -15.35 37.08 20.87
N THR A 175 -14.08 36.87 21.26
CA THR A 175 -13.08 37.98 21.21
C THR A 175 -11.60 37.54 21.07
N GLY A 176 -11.23 36.63 20.15
CA GLY A 176 -9.81 36.29 19.97
C GLY A 176 -9.36 35.85 18.56
N PRO A 177 -8.16 36.26 18.09
CA PRO A 177 -7.58 35.81 16.81
C PRO A 177 -7.34 34.29 16.74
N GLU A 178 -7.11 33.63 17.89
CA GLU A 178 -6.98 32.17 18.00
C GLU A 178 -8.26 31.42 17.57
N SER A 179 -9.43 32.00 17.81
CA SER A 179 -10.74 31.41 17.47
C SER A 179 -10.95 31.29 15.94
N ARG A 180 -10.40 32.23 15.14
CA ARG A 180 -10.45 32.16 13.67
C ARG A 180 -9.51 31.11 13.09
N ALA A 181 -8.30 30.99 13.64
CA ALA A 181 -7.36 29.94 13.26
C ALA A 181 -7.95 28.55 13.55
N LEU A 182 -8.50 28.36 14.76
CA LEU A 182 -9.16 27.13 15.19
C LEU A 182 -10.38 26.79 14.30
N THR A 183 -11.14 27.80 13.86
CA THR A 183 -12.28 27.61 12.93
C THR A 183 -11.84 27.16 11.54
N SER A 184 -10.66 27.57 11.07
CA SER A 184 -10.08 27.08 9.80
C SER A 184 -9.44 25.68 9.95
N LEU A 185 -8.86 25.39 11.11
CA LEU A 185 -8.21 24.13 11.49
C LEU A 185 -9.21 23.00 11.79
N LEU A 186 -10.41 23.35 12.26
CA LEU A 186 -11.52 22.43 12.54
C LEU A 186 -12.39 22.10 11.32
N LYS A 187 -12.03 22.53 10.09
CA LYS A 187 -12.60 21.92 8.89
C LYS A 187 -12.14 20.47 8.87
N ARG A 188 -12.98 19.59 9.43
CA ARG A 188 -12.74 18.15 9.57
C ARG A 188 -12.18 17.58 8.26
N PRO A 189 -11.29 16.59 8.31
CA PRO A 189 -10.89 15.87 7.12
C PRO A 189 -12.15 15.35 6.42
N LYS A 190 -12.34 15.70 5.14
CA LYS A 190 -13.47 15.20 4.35
C LYS A 190 -13.19 13.76 3.94
N TYR A 191 -13.15 12.86 4.92
CA TYR A 191 -12.93 11.45 4.66
C TYR A 191 -14.17 10.83 4.03
N SER A 192 -13.98 10.17 2.89
CA SER A 192 -15.00 9.41 2.20
C SER A 192 -14.53 7.96 2.13
N LEU A 193 -15.29 7.07 2.77
CA LEU A 193 -15.00 5.63 2.75
C LEU A 193 -15.09 5.07 1.31
N PRO A 194 -16.10 5.39 0.49
CA PRO A 194 -16.12 4.97 -0.92
C PRO A 194 -14.89 5.43 -1.69
N LEU A 195 -14.44 6.67 -1.49
CA LEU A 195 -13.24 7.19 -2.17
C LEU A 195 -11.97 6.46 -1.70
N ALA A 196 -11.82 6.25 -0.39
CA ALA A 196 -10.70 5.47 0.15
C ALA A 196 -10.71 4.04 -0.43
N TYR A 197 -11.87 3.39 -0.51
CA TYR A 197 -11.99 2.09 -1.16
C TYR A 197 -11.54 2.14 -2.63
N THR A 198 -12.07 3.06 -3.44
CA THR A 198 -11.68 3.21 -4.85
C THR A 198 -10.17 3.41 -5.02
N LEU A 199 -9.57 4.29 -4.21
CA LEU A 199 -8.12 4.55 -4.25
C LEU A 199 -7.28 3.36 -3.75
N SER A 200 -7.82 2.54 -2.84
CA SER A 200 -7.19 1.29 -2.41
C SER A 200 -7.19 0.24 -3.53
N VAL A 201 -8.29 0.12 -4.28
CA VAL A 201 -8.40 -0.77 -5.44
C VAL A 201 -7.52 -0.27 -6.59
N ALA A 202 -7.42 1.03 -6.82
CA ALA A 202 -6.47 1.60 -7.77
C ALA A 202 -5.01 1.28 -7.36
N SER A 203 -4.69 1.41 -6.07
CA SER A 203 -3.38 1.04 -5.50
C SER A 203 -3.08 -0.47 -5.57
N LYS A 204 -4.09 -1.31 -5.75
CA LYS A 204 -3.95 -2.74 -6.09
C LYS A 204 -3.75 -2.94 -7.59
N LEU A 205 -4.51 -2.22 -8.42
CA LEU A 205 -4.51 -2.34 -9.88
C LEU A 205 -3.14 -2.00 -10.50
N VAL A 206 -2.40 -1.05 -9.93
CA VAL A 206 -1.06 -0.65 -10.40
C VAL A 206 -0.02 -1.79 -10.39
N TYR A 207 -0.30 -2.91 -9.72
CA TYR A 207 0.55 -4.10 -9.74
C TYR A 207 0.31 -5.03 -10.95
N GLU A 208 -0.81 -4.87 -11.67
CA GLU A 208 -1.20 -5.62 -12.86
C GLU A 208 -0.59 -5.08 -14.14
N GLU A 209 -0.52 -5.89 -15.20
CA GLU A 209 -0.11 -5.49 -16.56
C GLU A 209 -1.00 -4.37 -17.15
N VAL A 210 -0.43 -3.47 -17.98
CA VAL A 210 -1.16 -2.33 -18.59
C VAL A 210 -2.47 -2.74 -19.24
N GLU A 211 -2.49 -3.87 -19.94
CA GLU A 211 -3.71 -4.38 -20.59
C GLU A 211 -4.83 -4.68 -19.59
N ILE A 212 -4.48 -5.24 -18.42
CA ILE A 212 -5.43 -5.46 -17.32
C ILE A 212 -5.87 -4.12 -16.74
N ILE A 213 -4.93 -3.19 -16.50
CA ILE A 213 -5.22 -1.85 -15.98
C ILE A 213 -6.21 -1.12 -16.89
N LYS A 214 -5.92 -1.04 -18.19
CA LYS A 214 -6.77 -0.38 -19.18
C LYS A 214 -8.16 -1.03 -19.25
N TYR A 215 -8.22 -2.37 -19.25
CA TYR A 215 -9.49 -3.09 -19.26
C TYR A 215 -10.36 -2.76 -18.03
N GLU A 216 -9.77 -2.82 -16.84
CA GLU A 216 -10.47 -2.58 -15.58
C GLU A 216 -10.88 -1.11 -15.41
N LEU A 217 -10.03 -0.17 -15.80
CA LEU A 217 -10.35 1.26 -15.82
C LEU A 217 -11.47 1.58 -16.82
N LYS A 218 -11.43 1.02 -18.03
CA LYS A 218 -12.48 1.20 -19.05
C LYS A 218 -13.80 0.61 -18.59
N ARG A 219 -13.78 -0.57 -17.96
CA ARG A 219 -14.96 -1.19 -17.33
C ARG A 219 -15.54 -0.32 -16.22
N ALA A 220 -14.71 0.39 -15.47
CA ALA A 220 -15.12 1.31 -14.42
C ALA A 220 -15.54 2.70 -14.94
N GLY A 221 -15.49 2.95 -16.26
CA GLY A 221 -15.94 4.20 -16.87
C GLY A 221 -14.90 5.34 -16.85
N PHE A 222 -13.61 5.04 -16.75
CA PHE A 222 -12.53 6.02 -16.92
C PHE A 222 -12.27 6.30 -18.41
N ASP A 223 -11.84 7.52 -18.74
CA ASP A 223 -11.45 7.89 -20.11
C ASP A 223 -10.01 7.39 -20.39
N VAL A 224 -9.87 6.08 -20.56
CA VAL A 224 -8.58 5.42 -20.76
C VAL A 224 -7.95 5.83 -22.09
N ASP A 225 -8.75 6.01 -23.13
CA ASP A 225 -8.23 6.18 -24.49
C ASP A 225 -7.53 7.54 -24.67
N ARG A 226 -7.94 8.58 -23.93
CA ARG A 226 -7.33 9.91 -23.99
C ARG A 226 -6.40 10.23 -22.81
N THR A 227 -6.73 9.77 -21.61
CA THR A 227 -6.12 10.31 -20.39
C THR A 227 -5.11 9.37 -19.75
N PHE A 228 -5.15 8.08 -20.10
CA PHE A 228 -4.29 7.08 -19.48
C PHE A 228 -2.83 7.24 -19.91
N LYS A 229 -1.94 7.47 -18.93
CA LYS A 229 -0.49 7.50 -19.15
C LYS A 229 0.23 6.60 -18.14
N PRO A 230 0.84 5.49 -18.56
CA PRO A 230 1.78 4.76 -17.72
C PRO A 230 3.11 5.53 -17.66
N ILE A 231 3.70 5.61 -16.47
CA ILE A 231 4.98 6.26 -16.27
C ILE A 231 5.91 5.29 -15.55
N ALA A 232 7.13 5.15 -16.05
CA ALA A 232 8.20 4.42 -15.39
C ALA A 232 9.45 5.29 -15.40
N TYR A 233 10.18 5.28 -14.28
CA TYR A 233 11.47 5.95 -14.17
C TYR A 233 12.30 5.26 -13.11
N LYS A 234 13.51 4.80 -13.48
CA LYS A 234 14.34 3.91 -12.65
C LYS A 234 13.51 2.73 -12.14
N ASN A 235 13.33 2.61 -10.82
CA ASN A 235 12.60 1.52 -10.18
C ASN A 235 11.21 1.94 -9.67
N ILE A 236 10.68 3.06 -10.16
CA ILE A 236 9.34 3.55 -9.84
C ILE A 236 8.44 3.41 -11.05
N CYS A 237 7.22 2.96 -10.82
CA CYS A 237 6.16 2.95 -11.81
C CYS A 237 4.94 3.67 -11.24
N ALA A 238 4.17 4.31 -12.11
CA ALA A 238 2.87 4.88 -11.79
C ALA A 238 1.98 4.85 -13.04
N PHE A 239 0.70 5.13 -12.87
CA PHE A 239 -0.15 5.55 -13.99
C PHE A 239 -0.97 6.77 -13.60
N ILE A 240 -1.37 7.52 -14.62
CA ILE A 240 -2.32 8.63 -14.52
C ILE A 240 -3.55 8.27 -15.34
N THR A 241 -4.73 8.61 -14.84
CA THR A 241 -6.00 8.49 -15.57
C THR A 241 -7.01 9.49 -15.01
N GLU A 242 -8.02 9.83 -15.80
CA GLU A 242 -9.08 10.74 -15.42
C GLU A 242 -10.46 10.07 -15.56
N LYS A 243 -11.35 10.43 -14.65
CA LYS A 243 -12.78 10.15 -14.75
C LYS A 243 -13.55 11.38 -14.28
N ASP A 244 -14.48 11.84 -15.10
CA ASP A 244 -15.23 13.08 -14.86
C ASP A 244 -14.26 14.25 -14.64
N ASP A 245 -14.28 14.90 -13.47
CA ASP A 245 -13.34 15.98 -13.12
C ASP A 245 -12.17 15.48 -12.24
N ASP A 246 -12.04 14.17 -12.00
CA ASP A 246 -11.08 13.59 -11.07
C ASP A 246 -9.91 12.95 -11.80
N ILE A 247 -8.71 13.49 -11.56
CA ILE A 247 -7.44 12.94 -12.03
C ILE A 247 -6.85 12.08 -10.91
N LEU A 248 -6.51 10.84 -11.23
CA LEU A 248 -5.87 9.89 -10.33
C LEU A 248 -4.41 9.69 -10.74
N LEU A 249 -3.49 9.96 -9.82
CA LEU A 249 -2.08 9.58 -9.91
C LEU A 249 -1.80 8.42 -8.95
N VAL A 250 -1.48 7.25 -9.49
CA VAL A 250 -1.37 6.00 -8.72
C VAL A 250 0.05 5.46 -8.80
N PHE A 251 0.76 5.44 -7.69
CA PHE A 251 2.13 4.93 -7.60
C PHE A 251 2.16 3.44 -7.23
N ARG A 252 2.99 2.69 -7.95
CA ARG A 252 3.27 1.28 -7.66
C ARG A 252 4.21 1.16 -6.48
N GLY A 253 3.89 0.26 -5.55
CA GLY A 253 4.84 -0.17 -4.53
C GLY A 253 5.73 -1.32 -4.97
N THR A 254 6.56 -1.80 -4.06
CA THR A 254 7.36 -3.01 -4.27
C THR A 254 6.47 -4.25 -4.30
N ASN A 255 6.77 -5.22 -5.17
CA ASN A 255 6.09 -6.52 -5.15
C ASN A 255 6.39 -7.23 -3.81
N PRO A 256 5.38 -7.73 -3.06
CA PRO A 256 5.60 -8.36 -1.75
C PRO A 256 6.59 -9.54 -1.74
N LEU A 257 6.74 -10.24 -2.87
CA LEU A 257 7.72 -11.34 -3.01
C LEU A 257 9.13 -10.85 -3.33
N ASN A 258 9.28 -9.58 -3.73
CA ASN A 258 10.58 -8.99 -4.05
C ASN A 258 11.05 -8.07 -2.91
N ILE A 259 11.21 -8.65 -1.73
CA ILE A 259 11.59 -7.91 -0.53
C ILE A 259 13.06 -7.44 -0.57
N GLN A 260 13.85 -7.88 -1.56
CA GLN A 260 15.16 -7.32 -1.84
C GLN A 260 15.06 -5.80 -1.98
N ASN A 261 14.02 -5.29 -2.66
CA ASN A 261 13.75 -3.85 -2.76
C ASN A 261 13.32 -3.22 -1.43
N TYR A 262 12.74 -3.98 -0.50
CA TYR A 262 12.46 -3.47 0.85
C TYR A 262 13.76 -3.31 1.66
N LEU A 263 14.72 -4.22 1.53
CA LEU A 263 16.00 -4.18 2.26
C LEU A 263 17.07 -3.31 1.59
N THR A 264 17.17 -3.31 0.26
CA THR A 264 18.18 -2.51 -0.48
C THR A 264 17.77 -1.05 -0.64
N ASN A 265 16.47 -0.74 -0.75
CA ASN A 265 16.01 0.66 -0.68
C ASN A 265 16.07 1.23 0.73
N VAL A 266 16.26 0.40 1.77
CA VAL A 266 16.60 0.83 3.14
C VAL A 266 18.10 1.18 3.20
N SER A 267 18.58 1.98 2.24
CA SER A 267 19.71 2.87 2.54
C SER A 267 19.16 3.92 3.49
N LEU A 268 19.34 3.73 4.80
CA LEU A 268 18.84 4.61 5.87
C LEU A 268 19.50 6.00 5.89
N THR A 269 20.00 6.45 4.75
CA THR A 269 20.57 7.77 4.55
C THR A 269 19.43 8.73 4.28
N MET A 270 19.19 9.62 5.23
CA MET A 270 18.39 10.81 4.99
C MET A 270 19.21 11.88 4.26
N THR A 271 18.53 12.72 3.48
CA THR A 271 19.09 13.93 2.87
C THR A 271 18.24 15.11 3.30
N GLU A 272 18.89 16.24 3.56
CA GLU A 272 18.19 17.50 3.79
C GLU A 272 17.61 18.00 2.47
N ILE A 273 16.38 18.51 2.51
CA ILE A 273 15.73 19.12 1.37
C ILE A 273 15.69 20.62 1.57
N LYS A 274 16.15 21.35 0.55
CA LYS A 274 16.04 22.79 0.46
C LYS A 274 15.03 23.17 -0.62
N SER A 275 14.20 24.15 -0.32
CA SER A 275 13.34 24.82 -1.28
C SER A 275 13.78 26.27 -1.46
N PRO A 276 13.35 26.95 -2.54
CA PRO A 276 13.61 28.38 -2.72
C PRO A 276 13.09 29.27 -1.57
N TRP A 277 12.19 28.75 -0.74
CA TRP A 277 11.51 29.48 0.33
C TRP A 277 11.90 28.99 1.73
N GLY A 278 12.86 28.06 1.86
CA GLY A 278 13.38 27.61 3.15
C GLY A 278 13.71 26.12 3.23
N PRO A 279 14.24 25.66 4.39
CA PRO A 279 14.48 24.25 4.65
C PRO A 279 13.16 23.47 4.79
N MET A 280 13.11 22.24 4.26
CA MET A 280 11.94 21.35 4.30
C MET A 280 12.19 20.10 5.16
N GLY A 281 13.15 20.14 6.08
CA GLY A 281 13.54 18.98 6.88
C GLY A 281 14.33 17.93 6.10
N LYS A 282 14.36 16.70 6.61
CA LYS A 282 15.11 15.58 6.04
C LYS A 282 14.19 14.47 5.57
N VAL A 283 14.57 13.86 4.45
CA VAL A 283 13.81 12.78 3.81
C VAL A 283 14.75 11.68 3.35
N HIS A 284 14.22 10.47 3.25
CA HIS A 284 14.91 9.32 2.70
C HIS A 284 15.52 9.63 1.31
N LYS A 285 16.86 9.59 1.22
CA LYS A 285 17.62 9.98 0.01
C LYS A 285 17.24 9.18 -1.22
N GLY A 286 17.02 7.86 -1.05
CA GLY A 286 16.59 6.97 -2.12
C GLY A 286 15.28 7.42 -2.78
N TYR A 287 14.23 7.62 -1.99
CA TYR A 287 12.91 8.04 -2.48
C TYR A 287 12.95 9.41 -3.14
N TRP A 288 13.66 10.38 -2.55
CA TRP A 288 13.81 11.71 -3.12
C TRP A 288 14.49 11.70 -4.49
N LYS A 289 15.64 11.01 -4.60
CA LYS A 289 16.41 10.90 -5.87
C LYS A 289 15.68 10.08 -6.93
N ALA A 290 14.88 9.10 -6.50
CA ALA A 290 14.13 8.25 -7.41
C ALA A 290 12.97 9.03 -8.05
N MET A 291 12.35 9.99 -7.35
CA MET A 291 11.35 10.88 -7.94
C MET A 291 11.91 11.80 -9.04
N GLY A 292 13.17 12.21 -8.89
CA GLY A 292 13.85 13.13 -9.81
C GLY A 292 13.42 14.59 -9.65
N GLU A 293 14.00 15.48 -10.46
CA GLU A 293 13.86 16.93 -10.32
C GLU A 293 12.78 17.53 -11.23
N PRO A 294 12.17 18.67 -10.86
CA PRO A 294 11.24 19.38 -11.73
C PRO A 294 11.92 19.86 -13.02
N MET A 295 11.13 20.06 -14.07
CA MET A 295 11.64 20.64 -15.31
C MET A 295 12.02 22.11 -15.07
N LYS A 296 13.20 22.53 -15.56
CA LYS A 296 13.63 23.94 -15.47
C LYS A 296 12.64 24.79 -16.28
N ARG A 297 12.02 25.80 -15.65
CA ARG A 297 11.13 26.73 -16.36
C ARG A 297 11.99 27.70 -17.17
N LYS A 298 11.54 28.09 -18.36
CA LYS A 298 12.29 28.96 -19.29
C LYS A 298 12.63 30.35 -18.70
N ASP A 299 12.02 30.73 -17.59
CA ASP A 299 12.24 32.03 -16.94
C ASP A 299 13.45 32.05 -15.98
N ASP A 300 14.12 30.92 -15.78
CA ASP A 300 15.34 30.84 -14.97
C ASP A 300 16.58 31.27 -15.79
N HIS A 301 16.60 32.52 -16.26
CA HIS A 301 17.84 33.18 -16.68
C HIS A 301 18.61 33.64 -15.44
N GLU A 302 19.17 32.70 -14.68
CA GLU A 302 20.24 33.00 -13.73
C GLU A 302 21.59 32.71 -14.38
N THR A 303 22.37 33.79 -14.55
CA THR A 303 23.78 33.81 -14.89
C THR A 303 24.55 32.73 -14.15
N VAL A 304 24.99 31.72 -14.91
CA VAL A 304 26.00 30.75 -14.47
C VAL A 304 27.31 31.51 -14.27
N LYS A 305 27.58 31.96 -13.05
CA LYS A 305 28.95 32.27 -12.63
C LYS A 305 29.66 30.95 -12.41
N THR A 306 30.46 30.57 -13.39
CA THR A 306 31.41 29.47 -13.32
C THR A 306 32.51 29.83 -12.32
N THR A 307 32.32 29.56 -11.03
CA THR A 307 33.43 29.47 -10.08
C THR A 307 34.11 28.13 -10.30
N MET A 308 35.13 28.11 -11.15
CA MET A 308 36.11 27.03 -11.18
C MET A 308 36.93 27.12 -9.89
N THR A 309 36.74 26.17 -8.97
CA THR A 309 37.73 25.86 -7.94
C THR A 309 38.67 24.79 -8.50
N PRO A 310 39.96 25.09 -8.74
CA PRO A 310 40.94 24.10 -9.12
C PRO A 310 41.53 23.52 -7.83
N ASP A 311 41.03 22.38 -7.37
CA ASP A 311 41.81 21.52 -6.48
C ASP A 311 41.27 20.09 -6.53
N GLY A 312 42.10 19.17 -7.03
CA GLY A 312 41.86 17.74 -6.95
C GLY A 312 41.97 17.26 -5.50
N PRO A 313 41.33 16.12 -5.15
CA PRO A 313 41.38 15.63 -3.78
C PRO A 313 42.78 15.09 -3.46
N VAL A 314 43.61 15.90 -2.79
CA VAL A 314 44.81 15.40 -2.10
C VAL A 314 44.37 14.77 -0.79
N LEU A 315 44.41 13.44 -0.74
CA LEU A 315 44.09 12.66 0.46
C LEU A 315 45.26 12.79 1.47
N ARG A 316 45.16 13.73 2.42
CA ARG A 316 46.02 13.74 3.62
C ARG A 316 45.47 12.76 4.65
N ILE A 317 46.22 11.69 4.92
CA ILE A 317 45.95 10.76 6.02
C ILE A 317 46.86 11.15 7.18
N GLU A 318 46.30 11.83 8.18
CA GLU A 318 46.93 11.96 9.49
C GLU A 318 46.62 10.70 10.33
N LEU A 319 47.67 10.02 10.76
CA LEU A 319 47.58 8.88 11.67
C LEU A 319 47.59 9.39 13.11
N THR A 320 46.46 9.24 13.80
CA THR A 320 46.39 9.33 15.27
C THR A 320 45.75 8.08 15.84
N ASN A 321 46.26 7.64 17.00
CA ASN A 321 45.92 6.37 17.63
C ASN A 321 44.47 6.31 18.12
N THR A 322 43.71 5.47 17.43
CA THR A 322 42.60 4.59 17.84
C THR A 322 41.85 4.89 19.15
N SER A 323 40.55 5.19 19.01
CA SER A 323 39.54 4.87 20.01
C SER A 323 38.73 3.64 19.55
N VAL A 324 38.41 2.77 20.51
CA VAL A 324 37.59 1.54 20.36
C VAL A 324 36.28 1.80 19.59
N TYR A 325 35.76 3.03 19.67
CA TYR A 325 34.59 3.50 18.92
C TYR A 325 34.76 3.37 17.40
N ARG A 326 35.92 3.74 16.85
CA ARG A 326 36.17 3.63 15.39
C ARG A 326 36.27 2.17 14.95
N THR A 327 36.79 1.29 15.80
CA THR A 327 36.86 -0.16 15.53
C THR A 327 35.47 -0.77 15.52
N ILE A 328 34.61 -0.43 16.48
CA ILE A 328 33.22 -0.90 16.52
C ILE A 328 32.44 -0.36 15.31
N VAL A 329 32.58 0.94 14.98
CA VAL A 329 31.92 1.53 13.81
C VAL A 329 32.43 0.91 12.51
N SER A 330 33.74 0.67 12.38
CA SER A 330 34.32 0.04 11.18
C SER A 330 33.95 -1.44 11.07
N ALA A 331 33.84 -2.15 12.20
CA ALA A 331 33.35 -3.52 12.25
C ALA A 331 31.87 -3.59 11.85
N VAL A 332 31.02 -2.72 12.41
CA VAL A 332 29.60 -2.63 12.03
C VAL A 332 29.45 -2.24 10.55
N GLN A 333 30.24 -1.29 10.05
CA GLN A 333 30.24 -0.91 8.64
C GLN A 333 30.80 -2.02 7.74
N GLY A 334 31.80 -2.76 8.21
CA GLY A 334 32.37 -3.93 7.54
C GLY A 334 31.35 -5.06 7.45
N THR A 335 30.71 -5.41 8.56
CA THR A 335 29.61 -6.38 8.61
C THR A 335 28.44 -5.93 7.75
N ALA A 336 28.07 -4.65 7.76
CA ALA A 336 27.03 -4.12 6.88
C ALA A 336 27.42 -4.20 5.40
N LYS A 337 28.69 -3.95 5.04
CA LYS A 337 29.21 -4.13 3.68
C LYS A 337 29.29 -5.59 3.28
N ILE A 338 29.62 -6.49 4.18
CA ILE A 338 29.66 -7.94 3.96
C ILE A 338 28.23 -8.47 3.79
N ILE A 339 27.28 -8.08 4.64
CA ILE A 339 25.86 -8.37 4.47
C ILE A 339 25.36 -7.79 3.17
N LYS A 340 25.73 -6.56 2.81
CA LYS A 340 25.39 -5.97 1.51
C LYS A 340 25.98 -6.78 0.36
N PHE A 341 27.25 -7.17 0.43
CA PHE A 341 27.92 -7.96 -0.61
C PHE A 341 27.31 -9.37 -0.75
N LEU A 342 27.08 -10.07 0.35
CA LEU A 342 26.36 -11.35 0.38
C LEU A 342 24.92 -11.19 -0.13
N THR A 343 24.19 -10.16 0.28
CA THR A 343 22.82 -9.92 -0.21
C THR A 343 22.77 -9.41 -1.65
N THR A 344 23.85 -8.85 -2.20
CA THR A 344 23.91 -8.49 -3.61
C THR A 344 24.23 -9.73 -4.45
N ASN A 345 25.23 -10.53 -4.03
CA ASN A 345 25.69 -11.73 -4.75
C ASN A 345 24.74 -12.93 -4.66
N LEU A 346 24.09 -13.15 -3.53
CA LEU A 346 23.17 -14.28 -3.34
C LEU A 346 21.81 -14.04 -4.05
N PHE A 347 21.51 -12.79 -4.44
CA PHE A 347 20.20 -12.38 -4.96
C PHE A 347 20.25 -11.67 -6.33
N HIS A 348 21.38 -11.71 -7.05
CA HIS A 348 21.52 -11.16 -8.41
C HIS A 348 20.58 -11.79 -9.46
N HIS A 349 19.91 -12.90 -9.14
CA HIS A 349 18.98 -13.61 -10.03
C HIS A 349 17.49 -13.31 -9.80
N VAL A 350 17.15 -12.39 -8.89
CA VAL A 350 15.78 -11.85 -8.82
C VAL A 350 15.65 -10.83 -9.94
N LYS A 351 15.42 -11.33 -11.17
CA LYS A 351 15.04 -10.49 -12.31
C LYS A 351 13.87 -9.63 -11.85
N GLU A 352 14.07 -8.32 -11.74
CA GLU A 352 12.98 -7.39 -11.87
C GLU A 352 12.45 -7.54 -13.29
N PRO A 353 11.21 -7.98 -13.51
CA PRO A 353 10.49 -7.43 -14.62
C PRO A 353 10.02 -6.05 -14.13
N ILE A 354 10.91 -5.06 -14.14
CA ILE A 354 10.48 -3.86 -14.84
C ILE A 354 10.53 -4.33 -16.28
N ASP A 355 9.45 -4.98 -16.68
CA ASP A 355 9.29 -5.39 -18.05
C ASP A 355 9.12 -4.08 -18.78
N SER A 356 10.22 -3.45 -19.18
CA SER A 356 10.22 -2.21 -19.95
C SER A 356 9.51 -2.40 -21.30
N SER A 357 9.11 -3.63 -21.66
CA SER A 357 8.11 -3.88 -22.70
C SER A 357 6.78 -3.17 -22.43
N TRP A 358 6.48 -2.85 -21.17
CA TRP A 358 5.28 -2.12 -20.72
C TRP A 358 5.04 -0.77 -21.37
N VAL A 359 6.12 -0.08 -21.71
CA VAL A 359 6.09 1.32 -22.15
C VAL A 359 6.31 1.38 -23.67
N GLY A 360 6.43 0.23 -24.34
CA GLY A 360 6.89 0.12 -25.72
C GLY A 360 8.41 0.33 -25.84
N PRO A 361 9.02 -0.11 -26.95
CA PRO A 361 10.46 0.03 -27.18
C PRO A 361 10.95 1.49 -27.31
N ASP A 362 10.02 2.44 -27.52
CA ASP A 362 10.34 3.80 -27.98
C ASP A 362 10.16 4.90 -26.91
N ILE A 363 9.81 4.54 -25.66
CA ILE A 363 9.67 5.54 -24.59
C ILE A 363 10.97 5.66 -23.79
N ASP A 364 11.54 6.86 -23.80
CA ASP A 364 12.76 7.19 -23.06
C ASP A 364 12.50 7.22 -21.54
N ILE A 365 12.68 6.06 -20.91
CA ILE A 365 12.52 5.84 -19.46
C ILE A 365 13.69 6.46 -18.65
N ARG A 366 14.71 7.03 -19.32
CA ARG A 366 15.98 7.40 -18.68
C ARG A 366 16.25 8.90 -18.61
N THR A 367 15.74 9.70 -19.55
CA THR A 367 16.09 11.14 -19.61
C THR A 367 15.22 12.04 -18.74
N ASN A 368 13.90 11.82 -18.70
CA ASN A 368 12.97 12.69 -17.98
C ASN A 368 12.58 12.12 -16.60
N SER A 369 12.53 12.99 -15.58
CA SER A 369 12.20 12.58 -14.22
C SER A 369 10.74 12.13 -14.10
N MET A 370 10.47 11.22 -13.16
CA MET A 370 9.10 10.79 -12.81
C MET A 370 8.21 11.99 -12.48
N TYR A 371 8.74 12.94 -11.69
CA TYR A 371 8.00 14.14 -11.31
C TYR A 371 7.63 15.00 -12.52
N ALA A 372 8.58 15.31 -13.40
CA ALA A 372 8.32 16.16 -14.55
C ALA A 372 7.31 15.53 -15.51
N LEU A 373 7.44 14.24 -15.80
CA LEU A 373 6.53 13.51 -16.69
C LEU A 373 5.08 13.47 -16.18
N ALA A 374 4.93 13.32 -14.86
CA ALA A 374 3.61 13.33 -14.22
C ALA A 374 3.04 14.75 -14.14
N GLU A 375 3.86 15.74 -13.75
CA GLU A 375 3.43 17.13 -13.67
C GLU A 375 2.96 17.65 -15.03
N GLU A 376 3.75 17.45 -16.08
CA GLU A 376 3.43 17.85 -17.44
C GLU A 376 2.11 17.24 -17.92
N HIS A 377 1.92 15.92 -17.75
CA HIS A 377 0.71 15.25 -18.19
C HIS A 377 -0.54 15.70 -17.43
N ILE A 378 -0.44 15.90 -16.11
CA ILE A 378 -1.57 16.35 -15.31
C ILE A 378 -1.94 17.79 -15.68
N LEU A 379 -0.94 18.66 -15.90
CA LEU A 379 -1.19 20.02 -16.37
C LEU A 379 -1.83 20.03 -17.75
N ASP A 380 -1.38 19.17 -18.66
CA ASP A 380 -1.98 19.04 -19.99
C ASP A 380 -3.46 18.64 -19.92
N LEU A 381 -3.80 17.66 -19.08
CA LEU A 381 -5.20 17.29 -18.80
C LEU A 381 -6.01 18.46 -18.22
N ILE A 382 -5.43 19.25 -17.32
CA ILE A 382 -6.09 20.43 -16.75
C ILE A 382 -6.34 21.51 -17.81
N HIS A 383 -5.36 21.77 -18.68
CA HIS A 383 -5.48 22.76 -19.75
C HIS A 383 -6.48 22.37 -20.84
N HIS A 384 -6.52 21.09 -21.23
CA HIS A 384 -7.48 20.56 -22.21
C HIS A 384 -8.96 20.70 -21.78
N HIS A 385 -9.23 20.75 -20.49
CA HIS A 385 -10.59 21.01 -20.01
C HIS A 385 -11.00 22.48 -20.14
N HIS A 386 -10.04 23.39 -19.98
CA HIS A 386 -10.30 24.81 -20.20
C HIS A 386 -10.57 25.15 -21.67
N SER A 387 -9.92 24.47 -22.62
CA SER A 387 -10.15 24.71 -24.06
C SER A 387 -11.50 24.20 -24.55
N LEU A 388 -11.95 23.02 -24.11
CA LEU A 388 -13.28 22.48 -24.48
C LEU A 388 -14.42 23.39 -23.96
N ASP A 389 -14.31 23.90 -22.73
CA ASP A 389 -15.28 24.83 -22.15
C ASP A 389 -15.37 26.16 -22.93
N ASP A 390 -14.22 26.68 -23.39
CA ASP A 390 -14.18 27.95 -24.14
C ASP A 390 -14.76 27.81 -25.54
N ASP A 391 -14.59 26.66 -26.20
CA ASP A 391 -15.17 26.38 -27.51
C ASP A 391 -16.68 26.12 -27.45
N ASP A 392 -17.18 25.43 -26.42
CA ASP A 392 -18.61 25.27 -26.18
C ASP A 392 -19.29 26.61 -25.86
N GLN A 393 -18.64 27.50 -25.10
CA GLN A 393 -19.13 28.86 -24.87
C GLN A 393 -19.11 29.72 -26.15
N LYS A 394 -18.09 29.58 -27.00
CA LYS A 394 -18.03 30.28 -28.30
C LYS A 394 -19.09 29.76 -29.28
N GLN A 395 -19.37 28.46 -29.31
CA GLN A 395 -20.44 27.89 -30.15
C GLN A 395 -21.84 28.26 -29.63
N SER A 396 -22.04 28.28 -28.31
CA SER A 396 -23.27 28.76 -27.66
C SER A 396 -23.55 30.23 -28.00
N ARG A 397 -22.54 31.10 -27.87
CA ARG A 397 -22.65 32.53 -28.24
C ARG A 397 -22.87 32.76 -29.74
N ARG A 398 -22.32 31.90 -30.60
CA ARG A 398 -22.57 31.94 -32.05
C ARG A 398 -23.98 31.46 -32.42
N ARG A 399 -24.56 30.55 -31.66
CA ARG A 399 -25.94 30.06 -31.86
C ARG A 399 -27.00 31.00 -31.28
N SER A 400 -26.66 31.81 -30.27
CA SER A 400 -27.59 32.79 -29.67
C SER A 400 -27.65 34.13 -30.42
N GLY A 401 -27.15 34.20 -31.65
CA GLY A 401 -27.05 35.43 -32.45
C GLY A 401 -28.34 35.97 -33.06
N LEU A 402 -29.52 35.44 -32.70
CA LEU A 402 -30.83 35.96 -33.12
C LEU A 402 -31.91 35.63 -32.07
N SER A 403 -32.17 36.54 -31.13
CA SER A 403 -33.51 36.92 -30.66
C SER A 403 -33.44 37.95 -29.52
N HIS A 404 -34.29 38.97 -29.64
CA HIS A 404 -34.54 40.02 -28.64
C HIS A 404 -35.34 39.48 -27.45
N GLY A 405 -35.04 40.02 -26.25
CA GLY A 405 -36.00 40.22 -25.16
C GLY A 405 -36.53 38.98 -24.43
N GLY A 406 -35.85 38.60 -23.34
CA GLY A 406 -36.39 37.64 -22.38
C GLY A 406 -35.44 37.42 -21.19
N THR A 407 -35.93 37.66 -19.99
CA THR A 407 -35.26 37.43 -18.69
C THR A 407 -34.57 36.07 -18.62
N ALA A 408 -33.24 36.08 -18.52
CA ALA A 408 -32.43 34.88 -18.40
C ALA A 408 -32.65 34.18 -17.06
N PRO A 409 -32.80 32.84 -17.02
CA PRO A 409 -32.73 32.09 -15.77
C PRO A 409 -31.29 32.09 -15.28
N ASN A 410 -31.07 32.61 -14.08
CA ASN A 410 -29.81 32.59 -13.35
C ASN A 410 -29.48 31.14 -12.91
N THR A 411 -28.97 30.31 -13.82
CA THR A 411 -28.29 29.06 -13.46
C THR A 411 -26.79 29.26 -13.65
N THR A 412 -26.14 29.88 -12.66
CA THR A 412 -24.69 29.83 -12.51
C THR A 412 -24.29 28.39 -12.18
N ALA A 413 -24.17 27.54 -13.20
CA ALA A 413 -23.47 26.27 -13.07
C ALA A 413 -22.01 26.60 -12.73
N SER A 414 -21.66 26.50 -11.44
CA SER A 414 -20.30 26.65 -10.94
C SER A 414 -19.36 25.77 -11.76
N LYS A 415 -18.48 26.39 -12.56
CA LYS A 415 -17.40 25.73 -13.33
C LYS A 415 -16.68 24.73 -12.41
N LYS A 416 -16.82 23.42 -12.67
CA LYS A 416 -16.22 22.40 -11.80
C LYS A 416 -14.74 22.31 -12.10
N ARG A 417 -13.92 22.66 -11.10
CA ARG A 417 -12.46 22.59 -11.20
C ARG A 417 -11.99 21.14 -11.10
N LYS A 418 -11.10 20.70 -11.99
CA LYS A 418 -10.44 19.39 -11.90
C LYS A 418 -9.76 19.18 -10.55
N ARG A 419 -9.84 17.95 -10.04
CA ARG A 419 -9.35 17.51 -8.73
C ARG A 419 -8.29 16.45 -8.87
N LEU A 420 -7.13 16.65 -8.26
CA LEU A 420 -6.02 15.71 -8.26
C LEU A 420 -6.05 14.84 -7.00
N PHE A 421 -6.22 13.52 -7.17
CA PHE A 421 -6.06 12.52 -6.14
C PHE A 421 -4.76 11.73 -6.35
N ILE A 422 -3.96 11.63 -5.30
CA ILE A 422 -2.71 10.87 -5.31
C ILE A 422 -2.88 9.66 -4.41
N THR A 423 -2.44 8.48 -4.86
CA THR A 423 -2.52 7.27 -4.04
C THR A 423 -1.41 6.28 -4.33
N GLY A 424 -1.22 5.35 -3.39
CA GLY A 424 -0.26 4.28 -3.52
C GLY A 424 -0.24 3.37 -2.30
N HIS A 425 0.22 2.14 -2.53
CA HIS A 425 0.41 1.13 -1.50
C HIS A 425 1.90 0.91 -1.22
N SER A 426 2.28 0.67 0.05
CA SER A 426 3.66 0.39 0.45
C SER A 426 4.61 1.51 0.00
N LEU A 427 5.71 1.19 -0.69
CA LEU A 427 6.60 2.15 -1.35
C LEU A 427 5.85 3.17 -2.22
N GLY A 428 4.76 2.78 -2.90
CA GLY A 428 3.97 3.69 -3.72
C GLY A 428 3.32 4.81 -2.89
N GLY A 429 2.90 4.52 -1.66
CA GLY A 429 2.39 5.54 -0.74
C GLY A 429 3.45 6.58 -0.39
N SER A 430 4.69 6.13 -0.16
CA SER A 430 5.85 7.01 0.04
C SER A 430 6.09 7.90 -1.18
N MET A 431 6.09 7.33 -2.38
CA MET A 431 6.28 8.10 -3.61
C MET A 431 5.19 9.15 -3.80
N GLY A 432 3.94 8.86 -3.43
CA GLY A 432 2.85 9.83 -3.45
C GLY A 432 3.09 11.04 -2.53
N LEU A 433 3.59 10.81 -1.30
CA LEU A 433 3.95 11.90 -0.38
C LEU A 433 5.16 12.70 -0.88
N ILE A 434 6.16 12.03 -1.47
CA ILE A 434 7.32 12.69 -2.09
C ILE A 434 6.88 13.53 -3.30
N PHE A 435 5.93 13.06 -4.10
CA PHE A 435 5.38 13.82 -5.22
C PHE A 435 4.75 15.13 -4.72
N LEU A 436 3.93 15.04 -3.67
CA LEU A 436 3.32 16.22 -3.04
C LEU A 436 4.38 17.17 -2.45
N ALA A 437 5.45 16.65 -1.85
CA ALA A 437 6.56 17.46 -1.38
C ALA A 437 7.31 18.16 -2.54
N LYS A 438 7.51 17.48 -3.67
CA LYS A 438 8.09 18.08 -4.88
C LYS A 438 7.19 19.18 -5.46
N MET A 439 5.87 19.00 -5.44
CA MET A 439 4.91 20.06 -5.81
C MET A 439 5.07 21.31 -4.93
N LEU A 440 5.30 21.13 -3.63
CA LEU A 440 5.59 22.24 -2.71
C LEU A 440 6.96 22.88 -2.99
N GLN A 441 7.99 22.06 -3.21
CA GLN A 441 9.33 22.53 -3.52
C GLN A 441 9.35 23.41 -4.77
N SER A 442 8.66 23.00 -5.84
CA SER A 442 8.62 23.67 -7.15
C SER A 442 7.55 24.77 -7.27
N LYS A 443 6.72 24.98 -6.23
CA LYS A 443 5.51 25.83 -6.31
C LYS A 443 4.65 25.46 -7.53
N SER A 444 4.34 24.19 -7.67
CA SER A 444 3.58 23.65 -8.79
C SER A 444 2.16 24.22 -8.85
N PRO A 445 1.61 24.54 -10.04
CA PRO A 445 0.19 24.89 -10.20
C PRO A 445 -0.75 23.75 -9.76
N LEU A 446 -0.24 22.51 -9.71
CA LEU A 446 -1.00 21.34 -9.28
C LEU A 446 -1.45 21.40 -7.82
N LEU A 447 -0.76 22.17 -6.95
CA LEU A 447 -1.15 22.36 -5.54
C LEU A 447 -2.59 22.88 -5.40
N ASP A 448 -3.00 23.62 -6.41
CA ASP A 448 -4.23 24.37 -6.48
C ASP A 448 -5.41 23.45 -6.87
N HIS A 449 -5.10 22.33 -7.53
CA HIS A 449 -6.01 21.23 -7.86
C HIS A 449 -5.94 20.05 -6.87
N PHE A 450 -4.99 20.06 -5.92
CA PHE A 450 -4.80 18.97 -4.97
C PHE A 450 -6.06 18.73 -4.11
N ALA A 451 -6.66 17.55 -4.29
CA ALA A 451 -7.90 17.15 -3.64
C ALA A 451 -7.69 16.15 -2.50
N GLY A 452 -6.71 15.26 -2.61
CA GLY A 452 -6.30 14.40 -1.50
C GLY A 452 -5.18 13.41 -1.80
N LEU A 453 -4.51 12.97 -0.74
CA LEU A 453 -3.48 11.94 -0.76
C LEU A 453 -3.92 10.78 0.15
N TYR A 454 -4.10 9.60 -0.43
CA TYR A 454 -4.53 8.40 0.29
C TYR A 454 -3.47 7.33 0.15
N THR A 455 -2.87 6.92 1.26
CA THR A 455 -1.78 5.94 1.24
C THR A 455 -2.14 4.72 2.07
N TYR A 456 -1.73 3.54 1.63
CA TYR A 456 -2.03 2.26 2.30
C TYR A 456 -0.72 1.57 2.68
N GLY A 457 -0.50 1.31 3.97
CA GLY A 457 0.73 0.64 4.41
C GLY A 457 2.00 1.44 4.10
N GLN A 458 1.94 2.77 4.06
CA GLN A 458 3.10 3.62 3.74
C GLN A 458 4.15 3.58 4.86
N PRO A 459 5.45 3.35 4.58
CA PRO A 459 6.51 3.48 5.58
C PRO A 459 6.83 4.95 5.92
N LYS A 460 7.51 5.16 7.04
CA LYS A 460 8.04 6.48 7.43
C LYS A 460 9.15 6.89 6.46
N ILE A 461 9.16 8.16 6.05
CA ILE A 461 10.07 8.65 4.99
C ILE A 461 10.84 9.92 5.31
N GLY A 462 10.46 10.65 6.35
CA GLY A 462 11.11 11.91 6.72
C GLY A 462 11.13 12.12 8.22
N ASP A 463 11.72 13.21 8.63
CA ASP A 463 11.75 13.66 10.03
C ASP A 463 10.52 14.49 10.41
N ALA A 464 10.45 14.87 11.69
CA ALA A 464 9.37 15.71 12.22
C ALA A 464 9.24 17.04 11.46
N GLU A 465 10.38 17.63 11.08
CA GLU A 465 10.43 18.88 10.33
C GLU A 465 9.83 18.74 8.93
N PHE A 466 10.11 17.63 8.24
CA PHE A 466 9.46 17.32 6.96
C PHE A 466 7.93 17.21 7.09
N SER A 467 7.42 16.60 8.14
CA SER A 467 5.97 16.51 8.38
C SER A 467 5.32 17.88 8.61
N LYS A 468 6.04 18.84 9.22
CA LYS A 468 5.54 20.21 9.46
C LYS A 468 5.47 21.08 8.21
N VAL A 469 6.15 20.69 7.13
CA VAL A 469 6.14 21.44 5.87
C VAL A 469 4.75 21.54 5.25
N PHE A 470 3.88 20.58 5.53
CA PHE A 470 2.54 20.52 4.98
C PHE A 470 1.58 21.37 5.82
N SER A 471 0.99 22.39 5.19
CA SER A 471 0.03 23.27 5.87
C SER A 471 -1.18 22.48 6.41
N PRO A 472 -1.85 22.96 7.48
CA PRO A 472 -3.02 22.28 8.04
C PRO A 472 -4.16 22.05 7.02
N ARG A 473 -4.30 22.96 6.05
CA ARG A 473 -5.25 22.80 4.94
C ARG A 473 -4.90 21.60 4.05
N MET A 474 -3.62 21.32 3.86
CA MET A 474 -3.16 20.14 3.12
C MET A 474 -3.27 18.87 3.95
N THR A 475 -2.83 18.88 5.22
CA THR A 475 -2.88 17.71 6.10
C THR A 475 -4.32 17.21 6.33
N SER A 476 -5.32 18.11 6.30
CA SER A 476 -6.74 17.74 6.32
C SER A 476 -7.21 16.90 5.12
N LYS A 477 -6.40 16.79 4.06
CA LYS A 477 -6.65 16.00 2.84
C LYS A 477 -5.69 14.82 2.70
N ILE A 478 -4.81 14.58 3.68
CA ILE A 478 -3.85 13.46 3.67
C ILE A 478 -4.33 12.39 4.65
N PHE A 479 -4.44 11.16 4.18
CA PHE A 479 -4.94 10.01 4.94
C PHE A 479 -3.99 8.82 4.83
N HIS A 480 -3.39 8.45 5.96
CA HIS A 480 -2.49 7.31 6.07
C HIS A 480 -3.23 6.10 6.65
N HIS A 481 -3.51 5.11 5.82
CA HIS A 481 -4.23 3.90 6.22
C HIS A 481 -3.24 2.85 6.72
N VAL A 482 -3.51 2.32 7.91
CA VAL A 482 -2.68 1.31 8.56
C VAL A 482 -3.55 0.17 9.05
N TYR A 483 -3.33 -1.02 8.50
CA TYR A 483 -4.09 -2.20 8.86
C TYR A 483 -3.40 -2.99 9.98
N ASN A 484 -4.09 -3.17 11.09
CA ASN A 484 -3.82 -4.08 12.19
C ASN A 484 -2.34 -4.08 12.63
N ASN A 485 -1.60 -5.15 12.33
CA ASN A 485 -0.18 -5.32 12.69
C ASN A 485 0.76 -5.14 11.50
N ASP A 486 0.37 -4.42 10.46
CA ASP A 486 1.26 -4.12 9.33
C ASP A 486 2.57 -3.47 9.82
N ILE A 487 3.70 -4.13 9.62
CA ILE A 487 5.00 -3.63 10.06
C ILE A 487 5.45 -2.38 9.29
N VAL A 488 5.02 -2.21 8.04
CA VAL A 488 5.62 -1.24 7.12
C VAL A 488 5.42 0.21 7.61
N PRO A 489 4.21 0.65 8.01
CA PRO A 489 4.00 2.00 8.56
C PRO A 489 4.73 2.31 9.86
N ARG A 490 5.26 1.29 10.53
CA ARG A 490 6.00 1.43 11.78
C ARG A 490 7.51 1.48 11.55
N THR A 491 7.94 1.35 10.29
CA THR A 491 9.34 1.35 9.88
C THR A 491 9.66 2.53 8.96
N PRO A 492 10.87 3.10 9.02
CA PRO A 492 11.91 2.88 10.04
C PRO A 492 11.55 3.56 11.38
N SER A 493 11.92 2.96 12.52
CA SER A 493 11.65 3.54 13.87
C SER A 493 12.87 4.20 14.52
N PHE A 494 13.97 4.33 13.79
CA PHE A 494 15.29 4.78 14.25
C PHE A 494 15.81 5.92 13.34
N TRP A 495 16.98 6.50 13.62
CA TRP A 495 17.63 7.51 12.75
C TRP A 495 16.74 8.70 12.34
N HIS A 496 15.96 9.24 13.27
CA HIS A 496 15.12 10.43 13.11
C HIS A 496 13.90 10.31 12.17
N TYR A 497 13.53 9.10 11.73
CA TYR A 497 12.29 8.89 10.98
C TYR A 497 11.07 9.10 11.88
N ASP A 498 10.14 9.94 11.44
CA ASP A 498 8.92 10.27 12.16
C ASP A 498 7.65 9.94 11.36
N THR A 499 6.51 10.11 12.01
CA THR A 499 5.18 9.83 11.50
C THR A 499 4.85 10.75 10.32
N PRO A 500 4.35 10.20 9.21
CA PRO A 500 3.91 10.98 8.06
C PRO A 500 2.79 11.99 8.41
N PRO A 501 2.71 13.13 7.70
CA PRO A 501 1.78 14.22 8.00
C PRO A 501 0.36 13.92 7.53
N GLY A 502 -0.65 14.19 8.36
CA GLY A 502 -2.05 13.98 7.98
C GLY A 502 -2.82 13.21 9.04
N SER A 503 -4.00 12.71 8.65
CA SER A 503 -4.84 11.90 9.52
C SER A 503 -4.44 10.42 9.42
N LEU A 504 -4.24 9.77 10.56
CA LEU A 504 -4.06 8.33 10.65
C LEU A 504 -5.42 7.64 10.57
N VAL A 505 -5.58 6.72 9.63
CA VAL A 505 -6.75 5.84 9.49
C VAL A 505 -6.32 4.43 9.90
N TYR A 506 -6.55 4.10 11.17
CA TYR A 506 -6.22 2.79 11.72
C TYR A 506 -7.36 1.81 11.47
N ILE A 507 -7.05 0.60 11.01
CA ILE A 507 -8.06 -0.43 10.74
C ILE A 507 -7.70 -1.67 11.56
N ASP A 508 -8.58 -2.10 12.47
CA ASP A 508 -8.31 -3.26 13.32
C ASP A 508 -8.55 -4.60 12.60
N SER A 509 -8.23 -5.70 13.28
CA SER A 509 -8.44 -7.06 12.74
C SER A 509 -9.92 -7.45 12.56
N ALA A 510 -10.86 -6.68 13.12
CA ALA A 510 -12.30 -6.83 12.98
C ALA A 510 -12.88 -5.92 11.86
N PHE A 511 -12.04 -5.13 11.19
CA PHE A 511 -12.39 -4.12 10.20
C PHE A 511 -13.10 -2.88 10.77
N ASN A 512 -12.93 -2.58 12.06
CA ASN A 512 -13.30 -1.27 12.57
C ASN A 512 -12.26 -0.25 12.11
N ILE A 513 -12.72 0.85 11.52
CA ILE A 513 -11.89 1.90 10.95
C ILE A 513 -11.95 3.10 11.90
N THR A 514 -10.83 3.45 12.51
CA THR A 514 -10.72 4.59 13.42
C THR A 514 -9.86 5.69 12.80
N ILE A 515 -10.42 6.91 12.72
CA ILE A 515 -9.70 8.07 12.17
C ILE A 515 -9.18 8.95 13.30
N TYR A 516 -7.87 9.18 13.30
CA TYR A 516 -7.14 10.04 14.22
C TYR A 516 -6.62 11.27 13.45
N PRO A 517 -7.27 12.44 13.58
CA PRO A 517 -6.78 13.67 12.97
C PRO A 517 -5.48 14.14 13.64
N PRO A 518 -4.64 14.93 12.96
CA PRO A 518 -3.47 15.55 13.58
C PRO A 518 -3.88 16.49 14.72
N ASN A 519 -2.93 16.81 15.60
CA ASN A 519 -3.16 17.74 16.70
C ASN A 519 -3.66 19.10 16.15
N PRO A 520 -4.81 19.62 16.63
CA PRO A 520 -5.40 20.84 16.08
C PRO A 520 -4.55 22.08 16.31
N TYR A 521 -3.63 22.09 17.28
CA TYR A 521 -2.78 23.23 17.61
C TYR A 521 -1.40 23.12 16.96
N THR A 522 -0.76 21.95 17.05
CA THR A 522 0.61 21.74 16.55
C THR A 522 0.67 21.19 15.13
N ASN A 523 -0.47 20.73 14.58
CA ASN A 523 -0.56 19.99 13.31
C ASN A 523 0.31 18.71 13.29
N GLU A 524 0.71 18.23 14.47
CA GLU A 524 1.51 17.01 14.59
C GLU A 524 0.65 15.76 14.32
N PRO A 525 1.13 14.82 13.50
CA PRO A 525 0.41 13.60 13.19
C PRO A 525 0.42 12.62 14.37
N VAL A 526 -0.63 11.80 14.46
CA VAL A 526 -0.74 10.76 15.49
C VAL A 526 0.10 9.54 15.11
N PRO A 527 1.09 9.12 15.93
CA PRO A 527 1.89 7.95 15.65
C PRO A 527 1.06 6.67 15.78
N VAL A 528 1.41 5.68 14.96
CA VAL A 528 0.87 4.32 15.08
C VAL A 528 1.58 3.57 16.20
N ARG A 529 0.83 2.89 17.06
CA ARG A 529 1.42 2.05 18.12
C ARG A 529 2.40 0.99 17.57
N PRO A 530 3.46 0.62 18.29
CA PRO A 530 4.34 -0.49 17.91
C PRO A 530 3.60 -1.85 17.92
N ILE A 531 4.15 -2.83 17.19
CA ILE A 531 3.57 -4.19 17.15
C ILE A 531 3.97 -4.96 18.41
N SER A 532 2.98 -5.55 19.08
CA SER A 532 3.22 -6.57 20.10
C SER A 532 3.42 -7.93 19.42
N PHE A 533 4.68 -8.36 19.32
CA PHE A 533 5.05 -9.65 18.75
C PHE A 533 4.69 -10.84 19.65
N LEU A 534 4.28 -10.57 20.89
CA LEU A 534 3.83 -11.55 21.89
C LEU A 534 2.34 -11.86 21.77
N HIS A 535 1.57 -11.00 21.08
CA HIS A 535 0.15 -11.23 20.89
C HIS A 535 -0.07 -12.37 19.87
N LEU A 536 -1.06 -13.24 20.08
CA LEU A 536 -1.51 -14.27 19.12
C LEU A 536 -2.20 -13.66 17.88
N SER A 537 -1.69 -12.52 17.40
CA SER A 537 -2.33 -11.60 16.47
C SER A 537 -2.36 -12.07 15.01
N GLY A 538 -1.70 -13.19 14.70
CA GLY A 538 -1.68 -13.83 13.38
C GLY A 538 -2.80 -14.80 13.08
N LEU A 539 -2.47 -15.97 12.52
CA LEU A 539 -3.40 -17.08 12.25
C LEU A 539 -4.22 -17.52 13.48
N LEU A 540 -3.83 -17.08 14.68
CA LEU A 540 -4.51 -17.37 15.94
C LEU A 540 -5.50 -16.27 16.36
N ASN A 541 -5.56 -15.14 15.63
CA ASN A 541 -6.55 -14.11 15.86
C ASN A 541 -7.94 -14.61 15.42
N ARG A 542 -8.91 -14.56 16.34
CA ARG A 542 -10.29 -15.04 16.11
C ARG A 542 -10.95 -14.45 14.87
N TYR A 543 -10.70 -13.17 14.56
CA TYR A 543 -11.29 -12.50 13.41
C TYR A 543 -10.61 -12.93 12.11
N VAL A 544 -9.31 -13.21 12.15
CA VAL A 544 -8.58 -13.80 11.01
C VAL A 544 -9.09 -15.22 10.77
N ILE A 545 -9.16 -16.08 11.80
CA ILE A 545 -9.66 -17.46 11.69
C ILE A 545 -11.07 -17.51 11.07
N ARG A 546 -11.99 -16.65 11.53
CA ARG A 546 -13.36 -16.59 11.01
C ARG A 546 -13.43 -16.19 9.52
N ARG A 547 -12.41 -15.51 9.00
CA ARG A 547 -12.33 -15.09 7.60
C ARG A 547 -11.70 -16.15 6.69
N LEU A 548 -10.81 -17.00 7.21
CA LEU A 548 -10.10 -18.03 6.43
C LEU A 548 -11.00 -18.86 5.49
N PRO A 549 -12.21 -19.31 5.89
CA PRO A 549 -13.07 -20.08 4.98
C PRO A 549 -13.56 -19.34 3.73
N ARG A 550 -13.50 -17.99 3.74
CA ARG A 550 -13.91 -17.13 2.62
C ARG A 550 -12.73 -16.65 1.78
N GLU A 551 -11.50 -16.97 2.18
CA GLU A 551 -10.30 -16.57 1.46
C GLU A 551 -9.91 -17.57 0.38
N ASN A 552 -9.25 -17.08 -0.67
CA ASN A 552 -8.70 -17.93 -1.71
C ASN A 552 -7.55 -18.80 -1.15
N GLN A 553 -7.32 -19.97 -1.78
CA GLN A 553 -6.24 -20.90 -1.44
C GLN A 553 -4.87 -20.24 -1.43
N ILE A 554 -4.60 -19.35 -2.39
CA ILE A 554 -3.35 -18.57 -2.45
C ILE A 554 -3.23 -17.70 -1.19
N ARG A 555 -4.29 -16.99 -0.79
CA ARG A 555 -4.24 -16.15 0.41
C ARG A 555 -4.00 -16.96 1.68
N ILE A 556 -4.65 -18.12 1.82
CA ILE A 556 -4.44 -19.04 2.95
C ILE A 556 -2.98 -19.51 2.99
N LEU A 557 -2.41 -19.87 1.85
CA LEU A 557 -1.00 -20.25 1.75
C LEU A 557 -0.07 -19.12 2.20
N PHE A 558 -0.30 -17.88 1.76
CA PHE A 558 0.46 -16.72 2.23
C PHE A 558 0.32 -16.48 3.74
N ARG A 559 -0.88 -16.70 4.31
CA ARG A 559 -1.08 -16.59 5.77
C ARG A 559 -0.25 -17.60 6.56
N ILE A 560 0.07 -18.76 5.99
CA ILE A 560 0.91 -19.79 6.59
C ILE A 560 2.40 -19.50 6.37
N LEU A 561 2.77 -19.08 5.16
CA LEU A 561 4.17 -18.88 4.77
C LEU A 561 4.81 -17.61 5.36
N PHE A 562 4.02 -16.53 5.49
CA PHE A 562 4.50 -15.21 5.91
C PHE A 562 4.15 -14.94 7.38
N PRO A 563 4.92 -14.09 8.08
CA PRO A 563 4.58 -13.70 9.44
C PRO A 563 3.33 -12.83 9.42
N PHE A 564 2.58 -12.82 10.52
CA PHE A 564 1.33 -12.07 10.60
C PHE A 564 1.45 -10.58 10.29
N PHE A 565 2.53 -9.94 10.73
CA PHE A 565 2.77 -8.51 10.55
C PHE A 565 3.13 -8.13 9.10
N MET A 566 3.61 -9.08 8.29
CA MET A 566 3.73 -8.88 6.84
C MET A 566 2.48 -9.33 6.09
N ASN A 567 1.76 -10.32 6.64
CA ASN A 567 0.47 -10.71 6.08
C ASN A 567 -0.55 -9.59 6.13
N ASP A 568 -0.48 -8.73 7.14
CA ASP A 568 -1.31 -7.54 7.24
C ASP A 568 -0.84 -6.41 6.29
N HIS A 569 0.33 -6.54 5.65
CA HIS A 569 0.83 -5.56 4.69
C HIS A 569 0.27 -5.75 3.27
N PHE A 570 -0.44 -6.84 2.97
CA PHE A 570 -0.95 -7.02 1.61
C PHE A 570 -2.10 -6.05 1.31
N ILE A 571 -2.05 -5.38 0.16
CA ILE A 571 -3.08 -4.42 -0.30
C ILE A 571 -4.51 -5.01 -0.32
N ASN A 572 -4.65 -6.32 -0.42
CA ASN A 572 -5.95 -6.99 -0.37
C ASN A 572 -6.64 -6.84 0.99
N ASP A 573 -5.91 -6.89 2.10
CA ASP A 573 -6.52 -6.69 3.42
C ASP A 573 -7.00 -5.24 3.60
N TYR A 574 -6.29 -4.27 3.01
CA TYR A 574 -6.75 -2.88 2.94
C TYR A 574 -8.05 -2.75 2.12
N CYS A 575 -8.09 -3.29 0.90
CA CYS A 575 -9.29 -3.24 0.06
C CYS A 575 -10.49 -3.91 0.75
N GLN A 576 -10.29 -5.10 1.32
CA GLN A 576 -11.34 -5.87 1.99
C GLN A 576 -11.83 -5.17 3.25
N SER A 577 -10.91 -4.62 4.04
CA SER A 577 -11.25 -3.94 5.29
C SER A 577 -12.02 -2.64 5.06
N LEU A 578 -11.69 -1.88 4.00
CA LEU A 578 -12.44 -0.69 3.62
C LEU A 578 -13.83 -1.02 3.05
N ARG A 579 -13.97 -2.15 2.35
CA ARG A 579 -15.26 -2.61 1.82
C ARG A 579 -16.25 -3.03 2.91
N GLN A 580 -15.76 -3.71 3.94
CA GLN A 580 -16.60 -4.30 5.00
C GLN A 580 -16.60 -3.50 6.30
N GLY A 581 -15.72 -2.51 6.40
CA GLY A 581 -15.44 -1.83 7.64
C GLY A 581 -16.46 -0.75 7.99
N LYS A 582 -16.52 -0.44 9.29
CA LYS A 582 -17.34 0.64 9.83
C LYS A 582 -16.43 1.77 10.32
N VAL A 583 -16.77 3.01 9.97
CA VAL A 583 -15.96 4.19 10.32
C VAL A 583 -16.38 4.75 11.66
N GLN A 584 -15.40 4.94 12.54
CA GLN A 584 -15.51 5.60 13.84
C GLN A 584 -14.53 6.77 13.89
N TRP A 585 -14.97 7.90 14.44
CA TRP A 585 -14.13 9.09 14.62
C TRP A 585 -13.66 9.22 16.06
N VAL A 586 -12.36 9.48 16.25
CA VAL A 586 -11.81 9.86 17.55
C VAL A 586 -11.65 11.37 17.60
N ILE A 587 -12.26 12.01 18.60
CA ILE A 587 -12.08 13.43 18.87
C ILE A 587 -10.82 13.57 19.74
N MET A 588 -9.75 14.10 19.16
CA MET A 588 -8.52 14.43 19.89
C MET A 588 -8.79 15.51 20.94
N GLY A 589 -8.57 15.19 22.22
CA GLY A 589 -8.40 16.18 23.29
C GLY A 589 -6.95 16.66 23.37
N ALA A 590 -6.63 17.64 24.22
CA ALA A 590 -5.30 18.24 24.36
C ALA A 590 -4.22 17.30 24.98
N GLY A 591 -4.35 15.98 24.84
CA GLY A 591 -3.40 14.98 25.33
C GLY A 591 -2.91 14.07 24.20
N GLY A 592 -1.62 13.72 24.23
CA GLY A 592 -1.00 12.82 23.25
C GLY A 592 -1.70 11.46 23.21
N LEU A 593 -2.28 11.13 22.06
CA LEU A 593 -2.90 9.83 21.80
C LEU A 593 -1.99 9.03 20.85
N GLU A 594 -1.88 7.73 21.08
CA GLU A 594 -1.31 6.78 20.11
C GLU A 594 -2.44 6.05 19.39
N GLY A 595 -2.31 5.87 18.07
CA GLY A 595 -3.32 5.18 17.29
C GLY A 595 -3.29 3.66 17.47
N GLY A 596 -4.46 3.06 17.73
CA GLY A 596 -4.68 1.61 17.63
C GLY A 596 -4.87 0.84 18.94
N ASP A 597 -5.14 1.49 20.07
CA ASP A 597 -5.38 0.80 21.35
C ASP A 597 -6.80 0.17 21.44
N GLU A 598 -6.86 -1.16 21.32
CA GLU A 598 -8.09 -1.95 21.46
C GLU A 598 -8.73 -1.86 22.86
N GLU A 599 -7.95 -1.59 23.93
CA GLU A 599 -8.49 -1.49 25.29
C GLU A 599 -9.13 -0.13 25.55
N GLN A 600 -8.56 0.97 25.06
CA GLN A 600 -9.25 2.27 25.01
C GLN A 600 -10.54 2.17 24.17
N GLN A 601 -10.49 1.49 23.02
CA GLN A 601 -11.68 1.27 22.18
C GLN A 601 -12.79 0.48 22.90
N LYS A 602 -12.43 -0.61 23.63
CA LYS A 602 -13.39 -1.41 24.41
C LYS A 602 -13.88 -0.71 25.68
N ALA A 603 -13.03 0.05 26.36
CA ALA A 603 -13.38 0.79 27.57
C ALA A 603 -14.39 1.91 27.26
N VAL A 604 -14.28 2.52 26.08
CA VAL A 604 -15.22 3.54 25.64
C VAL A 604 -16.56 2.95 25.19
N HIS A 605 -16.57 1.79 24.52
CA HIS A 605 -17.80 1.05 24.20
C HIS A 605 -18.60 0.59 25.46
N LYS A 606 -17.93 0.46 26.62
CA LYS A 606 -18.57 0.00 27.87
C LYS A 606 -19.01 1.11 28.82
N ARG A 607 -18.52 2.35 28.67
CA ARG A 607 -18.82 3.44 29.61
C ARG A 607 -19.86 4.41 29.03
N GLY A 608 -21.13 4.05 29.22
CA GLY A 608 -22.27 4.97 29.14
C GLY A 608 -22.45 5.83 30.40
N SER A 609 -21.38 6.20 31.12
CA SER A 609 -21.53 7.02 32.33
C SER A 609 -20.36 7.99 32.58
N LEU A 610 -20.77 9.24 32.84
CA LEU A 610 -20.06 10.39 33.43
C LEU A 610 -18.55 10.22 33.71
N GLN A 611 -17.71 10.49 32.70
CA GLN A 611 -16.40 11.12 32.94
C GLN A 611 -16.04 11.98 31.72
N ARG A 612 -16.29 13.29 31.82
CA ARG A 612 -15.89 14.30 30.85
C ARG A 612 -14.36 14.29 30.72
N ARG A 613 -13.79 13.57 29.73
CA ARG A 613 -12.49 13.89 29.12
C ARG A 613 -12.14 13.18 27.81
N LEU A 614 -12.90 12.18 27.37
CA LEU A 614 -12.72 11.55 26.05
C LEU A 614 -14.10 11.19 25.48
N SER A 615 -14.51 11.83 24.39
CA SER A 615 -15.76 11.51 23.69
C SER A 615 -15.43 10.77 22.39
N ILE A 616 -15.65 9.46 22.36
CA ILE A 616 -15.88 8.71 21.12
C ILE A 616 -17.38 8.79 20.86
N VAL A 617 -17.76 9.16 19.64
CA VAL A 617 -19.15 9.11 19.20
C VAL A 617 -19.29 7.83 18.39
N ASP A 618 -20.02 6.85 18.94
CA ASP A 618 -20.46 5.69 18.19
C ASP A 618 -21.61 6.11 17.26
N VAL A 619 -21.43 5.88 15.96
CA VAL A 619 -22.44 6.16 14.94
C VAL A 619 -23.26 4.90 14.71
N HIS A 620 -24.19 4.62 15.62
CA HIS A 620 -25.34 3.74 15.41
C HIS A 620 -26.41 4.07 16.45
N ASP A 621 -27.16 5.13 16.19
CA ASP A 621 -28.63 5.21 16.17
C ASP A 621 -29.07 6.68 16.06
#